data_AF-A0A2V9JJT0-F1
#
_entry.id   AF-A0A2V9JJT0-F1
#
_cell.length_a   1.000
_cell.length_b   1.000
_cell.length_c   1.000
_cell.angle_alpha   90.00
_cell.angle_beta   90.00
_cell.angle_gamma   90.00
#
_symmetry.space_group_name_H-M   'P 1'
#
loop_
_entity.id
_entity.type
_entity.pdbx_description
1 polymer ?
#
loop_
_entity_poly.entity_id
_entity_poly.type
_entity_poly.pdbx_seq_one_letter_code
_entity_poly.pdbx_strand_id
1 'polypeptide(L)'
;MVTQDVSAAFTPDETEFNIFNTDEKLAALESLARLLKEVPGRKSVIHFSSGIERTGVDNQAQLRATSDAANQADVSLYTVDARGLVGLPPGGDASTASPSGNALYTGQAVASQLSSLHEGRETLATLAADTGGRTFYDTNDFGEAFAQVQSENSSYYLLGYSPSKARSDGKFHRLRVEVDRAGVKVTARPGYFAPKDFRQFTREDKELQLEQAMDLDTPFMDLPLAAEAAYFRQPDNKFYVVLAAKIPGSAVAFLQKSGARRTEFDFIWRATDGAGHQAAVLRDTLPVKLDADTYQQVLSANILYEGGFVLPAGNYHLKVVARENGSGKLGTFEAPLVLPKPDDSGLALSSVVVSNELQESAGGVKSRAPKGKERLGNPLQLGSRSVLPSVTRVFRTNQNLYVYLESYAGKAGAAQGAGAEGTSGNGSAGALASLPPSAALVFFRGGVKISEAGPFTGKPESGSKAKALKAVHFVEIPLQKFPPGRYLMQVNVLDPPGDRAAFVRVPIAITRAQLKTVAGSAGGAASR
;
A
#
# COMPACT_ATOMS: atom_id res chain seq x y z
N MET A 1 -16.43 -11.31 1.57
CA MET A 1 -16.92 -12.05 0.39
C MET A 1 -15.76 -12.05 -0.58
N VAL A 2 -15.41 -13.16 -1.24
CA VAL A 2 -14.33 -13.12 -2.23
C VAL A 2 -14.86 -12.33 -3.41
N THR A 3 -14.27 -11.17 -3.67
CA THR A 3 -14.62 -10.38 -4.85
C THR A 3 -13.46 -10.44 -5.83
N GLN A 4 -13.81 -10.67 -7.10
CA GLN A 4 -12.90 -11.07 -8.15
C GLN A 4 -12.60 -9.87 -9.04
N ASP A 5 -11.33 -9.57 -9.28
CA ASP A 5 -10.94 -8.59 -10.29
C ASP A 5 -11.06 -9.21 -11.69
N VAL A 6 -12.23 -9.10 -12.33
CA VAL A 6 -12.53 -9.75 -13.64
C VAL A 6 -12.00 -8.94 -14.84
N SER A 7 -11.03 -8.03 -14.64
CA SER A 7 -10.74 -6.94 -15.58
C SER A 7 -9.43 -7.04 -16.39
N ALA A 8 -8.96 -8.22 -16.80
CA ALA A 8 -7.99 -8.39 -17.92
C ALA A 8 -7.78 -9.85 -18.37
N ALA A 9 -7.23 -10.04 -19.58
CA ALA A 9 -7.00 -11.33 -20.23
C ALA A 9 -5.59 -11.90 -19.95
N PHE A 10 -5.51 -13.23 -19.74
CA PHE A 10 -4.43 -14.22 -19.98
C PHE A 10 -2.93 -13.88 -19.87
N THR A 11 -2.54 -12.77 -19.24
CA THR A 11 -1.18 -12.55 -18.72
C THR A 11 -1.25 -12.34 -17.21
N PRO A 12 -0.39 -12.99 -16.39
CA PRO A 12 -0.36 -12.77 -14.95
C PRO A 12 -0.32 -11.27 -14.64
N ASP A 13 -1.26 -10.77 -13.84
CA ASP A 13 -1.36 -9.35 -13.49
C ASP A 13 -0.34 -8.91 -12.44
N GLU A 14 0.91 -9.35 -12.61
CA GLU A 14 2.05 -8.92 -11.80
C GLU A 14 2.39 -7.45 -12.08
N THR A 15 2.00 -6.92 -13.26
CA THR A 15 2.32 -5.53 -13.64
C THR A 15 1.72 -4.51 -12.65
N GLU A 16 0.54 -4.76 -12.08
CA GLU A 16 -0.04 -3.91 -11.03
C GLU A 16 0.79 -3.90 -9.75
N PHE A 17 1.38 -5.05 -9.39
CA PHE A 17 2.33 -5.16 -8.29
C PHE A 17 3.72 -4.62 -8.65
N ASN A 18 4.05 -4.41 -9.93
CA ASN A 18 5.43 -4.05 -10.32
C ASN A 18 5.63 -2.53 -10.54
N ILE A 19 4.55 -1.77 -10.78
CA ILE A 19 4.66 -0.37 -11.24
C ILE A 19 4.84 0.64 -10.10
N PHE A 20 4.30 0.38 -8.91
CA PHE A 20 4.52 1.21 -7.73
C PHE A 20 5.37 0.57 -6.66
N ASN A 21 5.59 -0.73 -6.77
CA ASN A 21 6.10 -1.45 -5.64
C ASN A 21 7.62 -1.42 -5.69
N THR A 22 8.17 -0.46 -4.95
CA THR A 22 9.52 -0.55 -4.41
C THR A 22 9.76 -1.94 -3.80
N ASP A 23 8.71 -2.59 -3.27
CA ASP A 23 8.74 -3.98 -2.83
C ASP A 23 9.24 -4.96 -3.89
N GLU A 24 9.01 -4.78 -5.19
CA GLU A 24 9.49 -5.73 -6.22
C GLU A 24 10.99 -5.57 -6.47
N LYS A 25 11.53 -4.34 -6.44
CA LYS A 25 12.98 -4.12 -6.50
C LYS A 25 13.66 -4.76 -5.29
N LEU A 26 13.03 -4.62 -4.13
CA LEU A 26 13.47 -5.24 -2.89
C LEU A 26 13.30 -6.76 -2.94
N ALA A 27 12.20 -7.29 -3.46
CA ALA A 27 11.94 -8.72 -3.64
C ALA A 27 12.87 -9.37 -4.68
N ALA A 28 13.30 -8.62 -5.70
CA ALA A 28 14.33 -9.06 -6.63
C ALA A 28 15.69 -9.16 -5.94
N LEU A 29 16.05 -8.19 -5.08
CA LEU A 29 17.25 -8.26 -4.24
C LEU A 29 17.17 -9.39 -3.21
N GLU A 30 15.99 -9.64 -2.65
CA GLU A 30 15.71 -10.79 -1.78
C GLU A 30 15.89 -12.11 -2.55
N SER A 31 15.32 -12.20 -3.76
CA SER A 31 15.42 -13.38 -4.61
C SER A 31 16.87 -13.64 -5.01
N LEU A 32 17.62 -12.58 -5.35
CA LEU A 32 19.06 -12.64 -5.58
C LEU A 32 19.80 -13.13 -4.33
N ALA A 33 19.48 -12.62 -3.15
CA ALA A 33 20.07 -13.10 -1.91
C ALA A 33 19.78 -14.59 -1.68
N ARG A 34 18.53 -15.03 -1.89
CA ARG A 34 18.12 -16.44 -1.81
C ARG A 34 18.88 -17.32 -2.79
N LEU A 35 19.08 -16.87 -4.03
CA LEU A 35 19.89 -17.58 -5.04
C LEU A 35 21.37 -17.67 -4.62
N LEU A 36 21.92 -16.56 -4.14
CA LEU A 36 23.31 -16.50 -3.69
C LEU A 36 23.55 -17.36 -2.45
N LYS A 37 22.52 -17.82 -1.73
CA LYS A 37 22.64 -18.68 -0.55
C LYS A 37 23.41 -19.98 -0.83
N GLU A 38 23.37 -20.48 -2.06
CA GLU A 38 24.10 -21.71 -2.46
C GLU A 38 25.61 -21.48 -2.60
N VAL A 39 26.04 -20.22 -2.76
CA VAL A 39 27.45 -19.87 -2.86
C VAL A 39 28.04 -19.77 -1.44
N PRO A 40 29.08 -20.55 -1.10
CA PRO A 40 29.68 -20.48 0.23
C PRO A 40 30.48 -19.18 0.45
N GLY A 41 30.56 -18.73 1.70
CA GLY A 41 31.32 -17.54 2.11
C GLY A 41 30.49 -16.26 2.15
N ARG A 42 31.13 -15.12 2.48
CA ARG A 42 30.49 -13.80 2.44
C ARG A 42 30.47 -13.28 1.00
N LYS A 43 29.32 -12.79 0.57
CA LYS A 43 29.07 -12.28 -0.77
C LYS A 43 28.88 -10.77 -0.70
N SER A 44 29.44 -10.08 -1.67
CA SER A 44 29.21 -8.64 -1.84
C SER A 44 28.38 -8.45 -3.10
N VAL A 45 27.24 -7.79 -2.99
CA VAL A 45 26.41 -7.40 -4.14
C VAL A 45 26.46 -5.89 -4.25
N ILE A 46 26.87 -5.39 -5.40
CA ILE A 46 26.92 -3.95 -5.67
C ILE A 46 25.68 -3.60 -6.51
N HIS A 47 24.76 -2.87 -5.91
CA HIS A 47 23.48 -2.51 -6.49
C HIS A 47 23.50 -1.05 -6.98
N PHE A 48 23.48 -0.88 -8.30
CA PHE A 48 23.39 0.43 -8.95
C PHE A 48 21.93 0.83 -9.12
N SER A 49 21.53 1.96 -8.54
CA SER A 49 20.16 2.44 -8.62
C SER A 49 20.11 3.96 -8.57
N SER A 50 19.14 4.57 -9.24
CA SER A 50 18.87 6.01 -9.16
C SER A 50 18.05 6.42 -7.91
N GLY A 51 17.96 5.53 -6.92
CA GLY A 51 17.12 5.68 -5.73
C GLY A 51 15.98 4.66 -5.66
N ILE A 52 15.51 4.41 -4.44
CA ILE A 52 14.31 3.60 -4.18
C ILE A 52 13.32 4.48 -3.41
N GLU A 53 12.31 5.02 -4.10
CA GLU A 53 11.32 5.94 -3.54
C GLU A 53 10.36 5.21 -2.59
N ARG A 54 10.04 5.83 -1.45
CA ARG A 54 9.01 5.35 -0.52
C ARG A 54 7.68 6.01 -0.90
N THR A 55 6.80 5.30 -1.60
CA THR A 55 5.48 5.86 -1.93
C THR A 55 4.46 5.54 -0.83
N GLY A 56 4.07 6.57 -0.06
CA GLY A 56 2.75 6.84 0.54
C GLY A 56 2.04 5.82 1.46
N VAL A 57 2.37 4.53 1.40
CA VAL A 57 1.76 3.43 2.19
C VAL A 57 2.80 2.36 2.63
N ASP A 58 4.08 2.64 2.34
CA ASP A 58 5.36 2.07 2.84
C ASP A 58 5.77 0.60 2.56
N ASN A 59 7.06 0.46 2.21
CA ASN A 59 7.77 -0.78 1.82
C ASN A 59 8.69 -1.28 2.94
N GLN A 60 8.44 -0.87 4.19
CA GLN A 60 9.31 -1.18 5.34
C GLN A 60 9.40 -2.67 5.61
N ALA A 61 8.27 -3.37 5.47
CA ALA A 61 8.22 -4.82 5.63
C ALA A 61 9.13 -5.50 4.60
N GLN A 62 9.00 -5.15 3.32
CA GLN A 62 9.84 -5.75 2.28
C GLN A 62 11.31 -5.33 2.39
N LEU A 63 11.61 -4.10 2.80
CA LEU A 63 13.00 -3.65 3.00
C LEU A 63 13.69 -4.45 4.11
N ARG A 64 12.99 -4.68 5.23
CA ARG A 64 13.48 -5.53 6.32
C ARG A 64 13.62 -6.97 5.85
N ALA A 65 12.62 -7.54 5.16
CA ALA A 65 12.67 -8.91 4.63
C ALA A 65 13.86 -9.10 3.66
N THR A 66 14.10 -8.12 2.79
CA THR A 66 15.22 -8.13 1.84
C THR A 66 16.56 -8.07 2.56
N SER A 67 16.68 -7.20 3.55
CA SER A 67 17.88 -7.09 4.39
C SER A 67 18.10 -8.38 5.18
N ASP A 68 17.04 -8.98 5.72
CA ASP A 68 17.09 -10.25 6.43
C ASP A 68 17.46 -11.42 5.52
N ALA A 69 16.96 -11.46 4.28
CA ALA A 69 17.31 -12.47 3.30
C ALA A 69 18.77 -12.34 2.85
N ALA A 70 19.24 -11.11 2.62
CA ALA A 70 20.64 -10.80 2.34
C ALA A 70 21.53 -11.23 3.50
N ASN A 71 21.20 -10.83 4.73
CA ASN A 71 21.86 -11.30 5.96
C ASN A 71 21.78 -12.82 6.11
N GLN A 72 20.67 -13.47 5.71
CA GLN A 72 20.52 -14.92 5.79
C GLN A 72 21.42 -15.67 4.81
N ALA A 73 21.70 -15.05 3.67
CA ALA A 73 22.60 -15.58 2.68
C ALA A 73 24.05 -15.12 2.91
N ASP A 74 24.40 -14.40 3.97
CA ASP A 74 25.73 -13.76 4.12
C ASP A 74 26.07 -12.83 2.93
N VAL A 75 25.07 -12.12 2.42
CA VAL A 75 25.19 -11.10 1.37
C VAL A 75 25.20 -9.71 2.01
N SER A 76 26.28 -8.96 1.79
CA SER A 76 26.31 -7.51 2.07
C SER A 76 25.97 -6.74 0.81
N LEU A 77 24.95 -5.86 0.91
CA LEU A 77 24.49 -5.02 -0.19
C LEU A 77 25.23 -3.69 -0.14
N TYR A 78 25.93 -3.36 -1.22
CA TYR A 78 26.58 -2.07 -1.42
C TYR A 78 25.76 -1.29 -2.42
N THR A 79 25.19 -0.17 -2.01
CA THR A 79 24.30 0.61 -2.89
C THR A 79 25.08 1.77 -3.51
N VAL A 80 24.88 2.00 -4.80
CA VAL A 80 25.52 3.07 -5.55
C VAL A 80 24.42 3.91 -6.19
N ASP A 81 24.37 5.20 -5.84
CA ASP A 81 23.48 6.16 -6.48
C ASP A 81 23.98 6.43 -7.91
N ALA A 82 23.37 5.75 -8.88
CA ALA A 82 23.76 5.82 -10.28
C ALA A 82 23.55 7.20 -10.92
N ARG A 83 22.91 8.14 -10.21
CA ARG A 83 22.79 9.53 -10.65
C ARG A 83 24.11 10.30 -10.56
N GLY A 84 25.11 9.78 -9.84
CA GLY A 84 26.41 10.41 -9.65
C GLY A 84 26.32 11.72 -8.88
N LEU A 85 27.24 12.65 -9.16
CA LEU A 85 27.18 14.01 -8.63
C LEU A 85 26.03 14.79 -9.30
N VAL A 86 24.95 15.02 -8.54
CA VAL A 86 23.77 15.72 -9.06
C VAL A 86 23.89 17.23 -8.80
N GLY A 87 23.99 18.01 -9.87
CA GLY A 87 23.76 19.45 -9.81
C GLY A 87 22.26 19.75 -9.71
N LEU A 88 21.86 20.60 -8.76
CA LEU A 88 20.47 21.03 -8.55
C LEU A 88 20.28 22.48 -8.98
N PRO A 89 20.22 22.78 -10.29
CA PRO A 89 19.92 24.13 -10.75
C PRO A 89 18.49 24.50 -10.33
N PRO A 90 18.26 25.71 -9.77
CA PRO A 90 16.92 26.14 -9.33
C PRO A 90 15.85 26.07 -10.42
N GLY A 91 16.26 26.21 -11.70
CA GLY A 91 15.40 26.16 -12.88
C GLY A 91 15.11 24.77 -13.44
N GLY A 92 15.64 23.69 -12.84
CA GLY A 92 15.59 22.35 -13.42
C GLY A 92 16.66 22.09 -14.50
N ASP A 93 16.77 20.85 -14.96
CA ASP A 93 17.65 20.44 -16.06
C ASP A 93 17.02 20.81 -17.42
N ALA A 94 17.85 20.85 -18.47
CA ALA A 94 17.44 21.09 -19.85
C ALA A 94 16.43 20.06 -20.41
N SER A 95 16.21 18.94 -19.70
CA SER A 95 15.17 17.95 -20.01
C SER A 95 13.76 18.36 -19.56
N THR A 96 13.60 19.42 -18.76
CA THR A 96 12.29 19.89 -18.27
C THR A 96 12.08 21.37 -18.58
N ALA A 97 10.82 21.74 -18.84
CA ALA A 97 10.46 23.14 -19.03
C ALA A 97 10.64 23.90 -17.70
N SER A 98 11.27 25.08 -17.76
CA SER A 98 11.54 25.92 -16.58
C SER A 98 10.27 26.09 -15.73
N PRO A 99 10.33 25.91 -14.40
CA PRO A 99 9.20 26.13 -13.51
C PRO A 99 8.63 27.55 -13.70
N SER A 100 7.36 27.66 -14.06
CA SER A 100 6.67 28.94 -14.18
C SER A 100 6.14 29.39 -12.81
N GLY A 101 6.40 30.64 -12.41
CA GLY A 101 5.89 31.26 -11.17
C GLY A 101 6.97 31.61 -10.14
N ASN A 102 6.56 31.91 -8.90
CA ASN A 102 7.48 32.39 -7.86
C ASN A 102 8.37 31.29 -7.23
N ALA A 103 8.17 30.02 -7.59
CA ALA A 103 8.85 28.87 -7.00
C ALA A 103 10.38 28.89 -7.16
N LEU A 104 10.88 29.56 -8.20
CA LEU A 104 12.31 29.80 -8.44
C LEU A 104 12.91 30.79 -7.45
N TYR A 105 12.11 31.78 -7.00
CA TYR A 105 12.55 32.86 -6.12
C TYR A 105 12.35 32.53 -4.64
N THR A 106 11.45 31.60 -4.31
CA THR A 106 11.16 31.17 -2.93
C THR A 106 12.03 29.99 -2.47
N GLY A 107 12.83 29.40 -3.35
CA GLY A 107 13.62 28.19 -3.05
C GLY A 107 12.80 26.90 -2.90
N GLN A 108 11.47 26.96 -3.06
CA GLN A 108 10.59 25.79 -2.91
C GLN A 108 10.83 24.72 -3.99
N ALA A 109 11.19 25.13 -5.21
CA ALA A 109 11.54 24.18 -6.27
C ALA A 109 12.79 23.38 -5.91
N VAL A 110 13.84 24.05 -5.41
CA VAL A 110 15.06 23.39 -4.94
C VAL A 110 14.79 22.51 -3.73
N ALA A 111 14.00 22.99 -2.76
CA ALA A 111 13.68 22.22 -1.55
C ALA A 111 12.91 20.92 -1.84
N SER A 112 11.94 20.94 -2.77
CA SER A 112 11.19 19.74 -3.16
C SER A 112 12.01 18.75 -3.99
N GLN A 113 12.95 19.25 -4.80
CA GLN A 113 13.90 18.41 -5.50
C GLN A 113 14.91 17.78 -4.55
N LEU A 114 15.37 18.53 -3.53
CA LEU A 114 16.24 18.01 -2.48
C LEU A 114 15.53 16.92 -1.65
N SER A 115 14.27 17.14 -1.26
CA SER A 115 13.52 16.18 -0.45
C SER A 115 13.30 14.86 -1.19
N SER A 116 12.92 14.90 -2.48
CA SER A 116 12.75 13.69 -3.29
C SER A 116 14.05 12.93 -3.53
N LEU A 117 15.17 13.63 -3.72
CA LEU A 117 16.49 12.99 -3.80
C LEU A 117 16.87 12.32 -2.46
N HIS A 118 16.62 12.98 -1.34
CA HIS A 118 16.91 12.45 -0.01
C HIS A 118 16.10 11.19 0.31
N GLU A 119 14.78 11.19 0.04
CA GLU A 119 13.91 10.03 0.29
C GLU A 119 14.38 8.78 -0.47
N GLY A 120 14.75 8.93 -1.75
CA GLY A 120 15.28 7.82 -2.54
C GLY A 120 16.64 7.31 -2.09
N ARG A 121 17.47 8.18 -1.49
CA ARG A 121 18.80 7.85 -0.94
C ARG A 121 18.71 7.16 0.41
N GLU A 122 17.76 7.55 1.25
CA GLU A 122 17.55 6.97 2.59
C GLU A 122 17.30 5.46 2.48
N THR A 123 16.43 5.02 1.58
CA THR A 123 16.14 3.59 1.36
C THR A 123 17.39 2.80 0.95
N LEU A 124 18.23 3.38 0.08
CA LEU A 124 19.50 2.77 -0.32
C LEU A 124 20.51 2.69 0.84
N ALA A 125 20.52 3.72 1.70
CA ALA A 125 21.32 3.76 2.93
C ALA A 125 20.91 2.67 3.90
N THR A 126 19.62 2.57 4.20
CA THR A 126 19.07 1.58 5.14
C THR A 126 19.39 0.17 4.67
N LEU A 127 19.18 -0.13 3.39
CA LEU A 127 19.45 -1.46 2.82
C LEU A 127 20.93 -1.86 2.91
N ALA A 128 21.84 -0.92 2.66
CA ALA A 128 23.27 -1.18 2.78
C ALA A 128 23.70 -1.32 4.24
N ALA A 129 23.26 -0.40 5.10
CA ALA A 129 23.58 -0.41 6.52
C ALA A 129 23.06 -1.68 7.23
N ASP A 130 21.84 -2.10 6.94
CA ASP A 130 21.20 -3.27 7.56
C ASP A 130 21.81 -4.60 7.12
N THR A 131 22.52 -4.62 5.98
CA THR A 131 23.23 -5.80 5.46
C THR A 131 24.76 -5.75 5.66
N GLY A 132 25.25 -4.75 6.40
CA GLY A 132 26.67 -4.56 6.67
C GLY A 132 27.51 -4.14 5.46
N GLY A 133 26.85 -3.58 4.43
CA GLY A 133 27.50 -2.89 3.32
C GLY A 133 27.49 -1.37 3.51
N ARG A 134 27.77 -0.63 2.44
CA ARG A 134 27.86 0.84 2.44
C ARG A 134 27.20 1.44 1.21
N THR A 135 26.76 2.68 1.35
CA THR A 135 26.21 3.45 0.24
C THR A 135 27.19 4.49 -0.25
N PHE A 136 27.26 4.64 -1.57
CA PHE A 136 28.06 5.62 -2.26
C PHE A 136 27.14 6.62 -2.97
N TYR A 137 27.25 7.89 -2.59
CA TYR A 137 26.52 9.01 -3.16
C TYR A 137 27.49 10.02 -3.75
N ASP A 138 26.99 10.86 -4.67
CA ASP A 138 27.67 12.09 -5.12
C ASP A 138 29.11 11.86 -5.65
N THR A 139 29.39 10.65 -6.16
CA THR A 139 30.67 10.30 -6.77
C THR A 139 30.48 9.91 -8.23
N ASN A 140 31.42 10.35 -9.07
CA ASN A 140 31.58 9.88 -10.45
C ASN A 140 32.77 8.92 -10.58
N ASP A 141 33.50 8.68 -9.49
CA ASP A 141 34.59 7.71 -9.41
C ASP A 141 34.14 6.51 -8.55
N PHE A 142 33.86 5.40 -9.22
CA PHE A 142 33.46 4.15 -8.55
C PHE A 142 34.67 3.31 -8.11
N GLY A 143 35.91 3.69 -8.47
CA GLY A 143 37.12 2.96 -8.11
C GLY A 143 37.31 2.83 -6.60
N GLU A 144 37.08 3.92 -5.86
CA GLU A 144 37.13 3.93 -4.39
C GLU A 144 36.06 3.01 -3.78
N ALA A 145 34.86 2.96 -4.37
CA ALA A 145 33.79 2.08 -3.90
C ALA A 145 34.18 0.61 -4.00
N PHE A 146 34.77 0.20 -5.14
CA PHE A 146 35.24 -1.18 -5.33
C PHE A 146 36.41 -1.55 -4.41
N ALA A 147 37.39 -0.66 -4.23
CA ALA A 147 38.52 -0.89 -3.34
C ALA A 147 38.07 -1.06 -1.88
N GLN A 148 37.10 -0.25 -1.45
CA GLN A 148 36.54 -0.33 -0.10
C GLN A 148 35.75 -1.63 0.11
N VAL A 149 34.91 -2.03 -0.85
CA VAL A 149 34.18 -3.31 -0.81
C VAL A 149 35.16 -4.48 -0.68
N GLN A 150 36.27 -4.45 -1.41
CA GLN A 150 37.30 -5.48 -1.36
C GLN A 150 37.95 -5.57 0.03
N SER A 151 38.33 -4.43 0.63
CA SER A 151 38.94 -4.38 1.96
C SER A 151 37.98 -4.83 3.07
N GLU A 152 36.68 -4.54 2.94
CA GLU A 152 35.68 -4.92 3.94
C GLU A 152 35.31 -6.40 3.85
N ASN A 153 35.45 -7.01 2.68
CA ASN A 153 35.21 -8.45 2.50
C ASN A 153 36.39 -9.32 2.96
N SER A 154 37.58 -8.75 3.22
CA SER A 154 38.77 -9.51 3.62
C SER A 154 38.81 -9.89 5.11
N SER A 155 37.86 -9.46 5.96
CA SER A 155 37.87 -9.79 7.39
C SER A 155 36.45 -9.87 7.98
N TYR A 156 35.95 -11.08 8.19
CA TYR A 156 34.67 -11.32 8.87
C TYR A 156 34.69 -12.65 9.65
N TYR A 157 33.80 -12.77 10.64
CA TYR A 157 33.56 -14.01 11.38
C TYR A 157 32.13 -14.50 11.08
N LEU A 158 31.98 -15.73 10.61
CA LEU A 158 30.70 -16.38 10.38
C LEU A 158 30.43 -17.39 11.49
N LEU A 159 29.31 -17.24 12.20
CA LEU A 159 28.87 -18.19 13.23
C LEU A 159 27.71 -19.04 12.70
N GLY A 160 27.98 -20.31 12.39
CA GLY A 160 26.94 -21.28 12.02
C GLY A 160 26.31 -21.92 13.25
N TYR A 161 25.00 -21.80 13.41
CA TYR A 161 24.23 -22.56 14.40
C TYR A 161 23.40 -23.64 13.69
N SER A 162 23.74 -24.90 13.93
CA SER A 162 22.92 -26.05 13.53
C SER A 162 22.26 -26.63 14.79
N PRO A 163 20.92 -26.63 14.90
CA PRO A 163 20.25 -27.22 16.04
C PRO A 163 20.60 -28.71 16.16
N SER A 164 20.86 -29.18 17.38
CA SER A 164 21.35 -30.55 17.68
C SER A 164 20.37 -31.67 17.31
N LYS A 165 19.12 -31.32 17.01
CA LYS A 165 18.12 -32.19 16.38
C LYS A 165 17.37 -31.35 15.35
N ALA A 166 17.18 -31.88 14.14
CA ALA A 166 16.20 -31.34 13.20
C ALA A 166 14.81 -31.50 13.83
N ARG A 167 14.43 -30.56 14.69
CA ARG A 167 13.10 -30.51 15.27
C ARG A 167 12.17 -30.22 14.11
N SER A 168 11.39 -31.20 13.71
CA SER A 168 10.28 -31.00 12.77
C SER A 168 9.00 -30.71 13.54
N ASP A 169 9.08 -29.76 14.48
CA ASP A 169 7.98 -29.46 15.40
C ASP A 169 7.07 -28.35 14.90
N GLY A 170 7.43 -27.64 13.82
CA GLY A 170 6.61 -26.54 13.27
C GLY A 170 6.65 -25.27 14.11
N LYS A 171 7.43 -25.23 15.19
CA LYS A 171 7.43 -24.13 16.16
C LYS A 171 8.48 -23.09 15.82
N PHE A 172 8.25 -21.84 16.26
CA PHE A 172 9.25 -20.80 16.24
C PHE A 172 10.31 -21.05 17.33
N HIS A 173 11.58 -21.03 16.96
CA HIS A 173 12.73 -21.13 17.85
C HIS A 173 13.48 -19.80 17.85
N ARG A 174 13.48 -19.12 18.99
CA ARG A 174 14.18 -17.83 19.16
C ARG A 174 15.69 -18.04 19.22
N LEU A 175 16.44 -17.20 18.50
CA LEU A 175 17.90 -17.16 18.54
C LEU A 175 18.34 -15.96 19.38
N ARG A 176 19.35 -16.16 20.23
CA ARG A 176 20.00 -15.12 21.03
C ARG A 176 21.50 -15.27 20.86
N VAL A 177 22.15 -14.18 20.46
CA VAL A 177 23.61 -14.13 20.25
C VAL A 177 24.19 -13.13 21.25
N GLU A 178 25.12 -13.59 22.06
CA GLU A 178 25.85 -12.80 23.05
C GLU A 178 27.34 -12.90 22.77
N VAL A 179 28.07 -11.81 23.03
CA VAL A 179 29.51 -11.74 22.82
C VAL A 179 30.15 -11.11 24.05
N ASP A 180 31.28 -11.67 24.48
CA ASP A 180 31.99 -11.23 25.69
C ASP A 180 32.76 -9.92 25.50
N ARG A 181 32.93 -9.48 24.25
CA ARG A 181 33.71 -8.29 23.91
C ARG A 181 32.87 -7.03 24.10
N ALA A 182 33.35 -6.13 24.95
CA ALA A 182 32.74 -4.81 25.09
C ALA A 182 32.96 -3.94 23.82
N GLY A 183 31.97 -3.10 23.49
CA GLY A 183 32.08 -2.11 22.41
C GLY A 183 31.79 -2.63 20.99
N VAL A 184 31.22 -3.83 20.84
CA VAL A 184 30.83 -4.36 19.52
C VAL A 184 29.30 -4.37 19.36
N LYS A 185 28.83 -4.19 18.11
CA LYS A 185 27.42 -4.31 17.73
C LYS A 185 27.18 -5.70 17.14
N VAL A 186 26.31 -6.48 17.76
CA VAL A 186 25.93 -7.82 17.28
C VAL A 186 24.64 -7.72 16.47
N THR A 187 24.67 -8.24 15.25
CA THR A 187 23.49 -8.39 14.39
C THR A 187 23.24 -9.88 14.17
N ALA A 188 22.05 -10.38 14.51
CA ALA A 188 21.71 -11.79 14.39
C ALA A 188 20.22 -11.98 14.11
N ARG A 189 19.85 -13.10 13.48
CA ARG A 189 18.45 -13.46 13.23
C ARG A 189 17.69 -13.63 14.55
N PRO A 190 16.41 -13.23 14.65
CA PRO A 190 15.63 -13.37 15.88
C PRO A 190 15.15 -14.81 16.13
N GLY A 191 15.10 -15.66 15.10
CA GLY A 191 14.70 -17.05 15.22
C GLY A 191 14.43 -17.76 13.89
N TYR A 192 13.87 -18.96 13.93
CA TYR A 192 13.43 -19.73 12.76
C TYR A 192 12.24 -20.63 13.08
N PHE A 193 11.38 -20.92 12.11
CA PHE A 193 10.38 -21.98 12.22
C PHE A 193 11.00 -23.32 11.81
N ALA A 194 10.76 -24.33 12.63
CA ALA A 194 11.21 -25.69 12.35
C ALA A 194 10.35 -26.36 11.27
N PRO A 195 10.93 -27.07 10.28
CA PRO A 195 10.18 -27.63 9.16
C PRO A 195 9.27 -28.78 9.62
N LYS A 196 7.95 -28.57 9.56
CA LYS A 196 6.90 -29.59 9.72
C LYS A 196 5.99 -29.47 8.50
N ASP A 197 5.51 -30.59 7.94
CA ASP A 197 4.56 -30.54 6.83
C ASP A 197 3.31 -29.78 7.29
N PHE A 198 3.01 -28.64 6.67
CA PHE A 198 1.86 -27.79 7.03
C PHE A 198 0.54 -28.55 7.01
N ARG A 199 0.44 -29.61 6.18
CA ARG A 199 -0.74 -30.49 6.12
C ARG A 199 -0.96 -31.28 7.41
N GLN A 200 0.08 -31.43 8.23
CA GLN A 200 0.06 -32.13 9.51
C GLN A 200 -0.11 -31.18 10.71
N PHE A 201 -0.27 -29.88 10.48
CA PHE A 201 -0.54 -28.94 11.58
C PHE A 201 -1.97 -29.12 12.07
N THR A 202 -2.14 -29.20 13.39
CA THR A 202 -3.47 -29.13 13.98
C THR A 202 -4.02 -27.71 13.85
N ARG A 203 -5.31 -27.51 14.17
CA ARG A 203 -5.91 -26.17 14.18
C ARG A 203 -5.20 -25.26 15.19
N GLU A 204 -4.83 -25.81 16.34
CA GLU A 204 -4.13 -25.11 17.41
C GLU A 204 -2.70 -24.73 16.99
N ASP A 205 -1.98 -25.63 16.31
CA ASP A 205 -0.64 -25.34 15.75
C ASP A 205 -0.72 -24.17 14.76
N LYS A 206 -1.75 -24.16 13.90
CA LYS A 206 -2.00 -23.08 12.94
C LYS A 206 -2.31 -21.76 13.66
N GLU A 207 -3.18 -21.77 14.65
CA GLU A 207 -3.50 -20.54 15.39
C GLU A 207 -2.26 -19.97 16.09
N LEU A 208 -1.49 -20.83 16.75
CA LEU A 208 -0.26 -20.44 17.44
C LEU A 208 0.78 -19.85 16.47
N GLN A 209 0.97 -20.45 15.29
CA GLN A 209 1.88 -19.92 14.27
C GLN A 209 1.46 -18.51 13.83
N LEU A 210 0.16 -18.28 13.63
CA LEU A 210 -0.36 -17.00 13.18
C LEU A 210 -0.21 -15.92 14.27
N GLU A 211 -0.42 -16.28 15.53
CA GLU A 211 -0.15 -15.41 16.68
C GLU A 211 1.33 -15.07 16.84
N GLN A 212 2.20 -16.08 16.74
CA GLN A 212 3.65 -15.86 16.79
C GLN A 212 4.12 -14.95 15.66
N ALA A 213 3.63 -15.16 14.43
CA ALA A 213 3.96 -14.30 13.29
C ALA A 213 3.47 -12.85 13.51
N MET A 214 2.32 -12.67 14.16
CA MET A 214 1.79 -11.36 14.50
C MET A 214 2.66 -10.65 15.55
N ASP A 215 3.24 -11.37 16.51
CA ASP A 215 4.09 -10.82 17.57
C ASP A 215 5.55 -10.61 17.20
N LEU A 216 6.02 -11.17 16.09
CA LEU A 216 7.40 -10.99 15.63
C LEU A 216 7.56 -9.67 14.87
N ASP A 217 8.55 -8.87 15.23
CA ASP A 217 8.87 -7.60 14.52
C ASP A 217 9.42 -7.83 13.09
N THR A 218 9.80 -9.07 12.77
CA THR A 218 10.28 -9.47 11.45
C THR A 218 9.11 -9.79 10.52
N PRO A 219 9.04 -9.16 9.35
CA PRO A 219 7.99 -9.43 8.36
C PRO A 219 8.22 -10.76 7.62
N PHE A 220 7.12 -11.45 7.31
CA PHE A 220 7.11 -12.63 6.45
C PHE A 220 6.55 -12.27 5.07
N MET A 221 7.24 -12.65 3.99
CA MET A 221 6.86 -12.29 2.61
C MET A 221 6.72 -13.49 1.68
N ASP A 222 6.59 -14.71 2.23
CA ASP A 222 6.41 -15.93 1.44
C ASP A 222 5.07 -15.94 0.67
N LEU A 223 4.11 -15.14 1.14
CA LEU A 223 2.88 -14.77 0.45
C LEU A 223 2.92 -13.25 0.14
N PRO A 224 3.10 -12.84 -1.13
CA PRO A 224 2.99 -11.45 -1.54
C PRO A 224 1.60 -10.89 -1.21
N LEU A 225 1.58 -9.70 -0.62
CA LEU A 225 0.38 -9.04 -0.12
C LEU A 225 0.58 -7.54 -0.22
N ALA A 226 -0.40 -6.84 -0.79
CA ALA A 226 -0.56 -5.41 -0.60
C ALA A 226 -1.75 -5.16 0.33
N ALA A 227 -1.66 -4.18 1.23
CA ALA A 227 -2.77 -3.83 2.10
C ALA A 227 -2.90 -2.30 2.21
N GLU A 228 -4.14 -1.86 2.47
CA GLU A 228 -4.41 -0.47 2.80
C GLU A 228 -5.50 -0.36 3.88
N ALA A 229 -5.48 0.77 4.58
CA ALA A 229 -6.49 1.13 5.56
C ALA A 229 -7.08 2.49 5.20
N ALA A 230 -8.41 2.57 5.11
CA ALA A 230 -9.14 3.79 4.82
C ALA A 230 -10.10 4.10 5.97
N TYR A 231 -10.05 5.32 6.52
CA TYR A 231 -10.87 5.71 7.67
C TYR A 231 -12.04 6.62 7.27
N PHE A 232 -13.16 6.45 7.98
CA PHE A 232 -14.40 7.22 7.84
C PHE A 232 -14.97 7.58 9.21
N ARG A 233 -15.29 8.85 9.44
CA ARG A 233 -15.80 9.33 10.73
C ARG A 233 -17.23 8.83 10.98
N GLN A 234 -17.47 8.34 12.18
CA GLN A 234 -18.78 7.91 12.68
C GLN A 234 -19.44 9.00 13.55
N PRO A 235 -20.77 8.95 13.75
CA PRO A 235 -21.50 9.93 14.56
C PRO A 235 -21.03 10.05 16.02
N ASP A 236 -20.40 9.00 16.57
CA ASP A 236 -19.86 8.96 17.93
C ASP A 236 -18.42 9.48 18.03
N ASN A 237 -17.93 10.17 16.99
CA ASN A 237 -16.56 10.69 16.87
C ASN A 237 -15.46 9.63 16.84
N LYS A 238 -15.80 8.36 16.62
CA LYS A 238 -14.84 7.32 16.24
C LYS A 238 -14.71 7.23 14.73
N PHE A 239 -13.82 6.37 14.27
CA PHE A 239 -13.59 6.09 12.88
C PHE A 239 -13.86 4.62 12.58
N TYR A 240 -14.65 4.38 11.53
CA TYR A 240 -14.67 3.09 10.87
C TYR A 240 -13.45 3.02 9.96
N VAL A 241 -12.56 2.07 10.22
CA VAL A 241 -11.36 1.83 9.41
C VAL A 241 -11.63 0.61 8.55
N VAL A 242 -11.82 0.81 7.25
CA VAL A 242 -11.88 -0.25 6.25
C VAL A 242 -10.47 -0.81 6.07
N LEU A 243 -10.33 -2.12 6.16
CA LEU A 243 -9.08 -2.85 5.95
C LEU A 243 -9.20 -3.64 4.66
N ALA A 244 -8.33 -3.37 3.70
CA ALA A 244 -8.31 -4.07 2.42
C ALA A 244 -6.95 -4.73 2.20
N ALA A 245 -6.96 -5.97 1.71
CA ALA A 245 -5.75 -6.72 1.37
C ALA A 245 -5.90 -7.38 0.00
N LYS A 246 -4.94 -7.16 -0.89
CA LYS A 246 -4.88 -7.70 -2.26
C LYS A 246 -3.73 -8.71 -2.34
N ILE A 247 -4.04 -9.93 -2.75
CA ILE A 247 -3.07 -11.03 -2.93
C ILE A 247 -3.08 -11.43 -4.40
N PRO A 248 -1.91 -11.51 -5.08
CA PRO A 248 -1.85 -11.94 -6.46
C PRO A 248 -2.18 -13.44 -6.56
N GLY A 249 -3.12 -13.81 -7.44
CA GLY A 249 -3.54 -15.19 -7.59
C GLY A 249 -2.44 -16.12 -8.10
N SER A 250 -1.41 -15.60 -8.77
CA SER A 250 -0.23 -16.35 -9.21
C SER A 250 0.60 -16.90 -8.03
N ALA A 251 0.57 -16.25 -6.87
CA ALA A 251 1.32 -16.67 -5.70
C ALA A 251 0.62 -17.77 -4.86
N VAL A 252 -0.62 -18.12 -5.23
CA VAL A 252 -1.53 -18.95 -4.43
C VAL A 252 -1.55 -20.40 -4.91
N ALA A 253 -1.31 -21.33 -3.98
CA ALA A 253 -1.45 -22.75 -4.25
C ALA A 253 -2.92 -23.18 -4.08
N PHE A 254 -3.54 -23.69 -5.14
CA PHE A 254 -4.91 -24.19 -5.07
C PHE A 254 -4.95 -25.71 -5.05
N LEU A 255 -5.64 -26.28 -4.05
CA LEU A 255 -5.84 -27.73 -3.97
C LEU A 255 -7.06 -28.14 -4.78
N GLN A 256 -6.91 -29.18 -5.60
CA GLN A 256 -8.02 -29.75 -6.38
C GLN A 256 -8.83 -30.72 -5.50
N LYS A 257 -10.13 -30.47 -5.35
CA LYS A 257 -11.05 -31.34 -4.60
C LYS A 257 -12.39 -31.43 -5.32
N SER A 258 -12.71 -32.62 -5.84
CA SER A 258 -14.01 -32.91 -6.48
C SER A 258 -14.38 -31.95 -7.62
N GLY A 259 -13.45 -31.69 -8.54
CA GLY A 259 -13.66 -30.82 -9.71
C GLY A 259 -13.62 -29.31 -9.44
N ALA A 260 -13.65 -28.89 -8.16
CA ALA A 260 -13.44 -27.50 -7.75
C ALA A 260 -12.05 -27.31 -7.16
N ARG A 261 -11.50 -26.11 -7.31
CA ARG A 261 -10.24 -25.72 -6.65
C ARG A 261 -10.54 -24.85 -5.44
N ARG A 262 -9.88 -25.13 -4.32
CA ARG A 262 -10.13 -24.42 -3.06
C ARG A 262 -8.83 -24.03 -2.37
N THR A 263 -8.85 -22.90 -1.72
CA THR A 263 -7.88 -22.48 -0.70
C THR A 263 -8.62 -21.67 0.37
N GLU A 264 -7.97 -21.43 1.50
CA GLU A 264 -8.47 -20.59 2.57
C GLU A 264 -7.35 -19.67 3.02
N PHE A 265 -7.68 -18.41 3.27
CA PHE A 265 -6.73 -17.46 3.85
C PHE A 265 -7.16 -17.11 5.26
N ASP A 266 -6.23 -17.18 6.21
CA ASP A 266 -6.45 -16.64 7.55
C ASP A 266 -5.76 -15.28 7.66
N PHE A 267 -6.47 -14.31 8.22
CA PHE A 267 -5.99 -12.96 8.47
C PHE A 267 -6.06 -12.65 9.96
N ILE A 268 -5.00 -12.07 10.51
CA ILE A 268 -5.05 -11.30 11.74
C ILE A 268 -4.65 -9.88 11.40
N TRP A 269 -5.52 -8.93 11.71
CA TRP A 269 -5.20 -7.50 11.72
C TRP A 269 -5.09 -7.05 13.16
N ARG A 270 -4.11 -6.22 13.48
CA ARG A 270 -3.90 -5.63 14.80
C ARG A 270 -3.55 -4.16 14.67
N ALA A 271 -4.26 -3.32 15.42
CA ALA A 271 -3.90 -1.92 15.62
C ALA A 271 -3.37 -1.74 17.04
N THR A 272 -2.14 -1.27 17.17
CA THR A 272 -1.46 -1.03 18.45
C THR A 272 -1.25 0.47 18.65
N ASP A 273 -1.48 1.00 19.85
CA ASP A 273 -1.22 2.41 20.16
C ASP A 273 0.28 2.70 20.38
N GLY A 274 0.64 3.96 20.55
CA GLY A 274 2.04 4.37 20.78
C GLY A 274 2.65 3.88 22.11
N ALA A 275 1.86 3.33 23.03
CA ALA A 275 2.32 2.72 24.27
C ALA A 275 2.47 1.19 24.16
N GLY A 276 2.20 0.62 22.98
CA GLY A 276 2.27 -0.83 22.74
C GLY A 276 0.99 -1.58 23.12
N HIS A 277 -0.09 -0.89 23.51
CA HIS A 277 -1.35 -1.56 23.84
C HIS A 277 -2.15 -1.88 22.58
N GLN A 278 -2.75 -3.06 22.55
CA GLN A 278 -3.63 -3.47 21.46
C GLN A 278 -4.97 -2.71 21.54
N ALA A 279 -5.18 -1.78 20.60
CA ALA A 279 -6.42 -1.00 20.51
C ALA A 279 -7.53 -1.74 19.76
N ALA A 280 -7.18 -2.54 18.75
CA ALA A 280 -8.11 -3.42 18.04
C ALA A 280 -7.42 -4.65 17.46
N VAL A 281 -8.16 -5.74 17.34
CA VAL A 281 -7.75 -6.97 16.65
C VAL A 281 -8.92 -7.54 15.85
N LEU A 282 -8.67 -8.01 14.64
CA LEU A 282 -9.64 -8.69 13.78
C LEU A 282 -8.99 -9.98 13.30
N ARG A 283 -9.64 -11.10 13.62
CA ARG A 283 -9.29 -12.42 13.09
C ARG A 283 -10.39 -12.84 12.13
N ASP A 284 -10.01 -13.25 10.93
CA ASP A 284 -10.97 -13.69 9.93
C ASP A 284 -10.38 -14.75 9.01
N THR A 285 -11.26 -15.59 8.48
CA THR A 285 -10.93 -16.62 7.49
C THR A 285 -11.70 -16.33 6.20
N LEU A 286 -10.98 -16.22 5.09
CA LEU A 286 -11.52 -16.05 3.75
C LEU A 286 -11.43 -17.38 2.99
N PRO A 287 -12.53 -18.14 2.89
CA PRO A 287 -12.57 -19.30 2.01
C PRO A 287 -12.67 -18.86 0.55
N VAL A 288 -11.80 -19.39 -0.30
CA VAL A 288 -11.78 -19.16 -1.75
C VAL A 288 -12.13 -20.46 -2.46
N LYS A 289 -13.25 -20.44 -3.18
CA LYS A 289 -13.72 -21.56 -3.99
C LYS A 289 -13.82 -21.12 -5.44
N LEU A 290 -13.08 -21.81 -6.31
CA LEU A 290 -13.04 -21.55 -7.74
C LEU A 290 -13.56 -22.78 -8.49
N ASP A 291 -14.42 -22.55 -9.48
CA ASP A 291 -14.70 -23.56 -10.50
C ASP A 291 -13.58 -23.60 -11.57
N ALA A 292 -13.69 -24.48 -12.55
CA ALA A 292 -12.64 -24.73 -13.52
C ALA A 292 -12.38 -23.53 -14.44
N ASP A 293 -13.43 -22.82 -14.87
CA ASP A 293 -13.33 -21.67 -15.77
C ASP A 293 -12.80 -20.44 -15.02
N THR A 294 -13.27 -20.24 -13.79
CA THR A 294 -12.83 -19.16 -12.89
C THR A 294 -11.39 -19.35 -12.43
N TYR A 295 -10.89 -20.59 -12.36
CA TYR A 295 -9.53 -20.86 -11.92
C TYR A 295 -8.46 -20.22 -12.81
N GLN A 296 -8.61 -20.31 -14.13
CA GLN A 296 -7.65 -19.71 -15.07
C GLN A 296 -7.67 -18.17 -14.99
N GLN A 297 -8.85 -17.60 -14.72
CA GLN A 297 -9.02 -16.16 -14.51
C GLN A 297 -8.38 -15.71 -13.20
N VAL A 298 -8.56 -16.46 -12.10
CA VAL A 298 -7.97 -16.08 -10.80
C VAL A 298 -6.46 -16.27 -10.74
N LEU A 299 -5.88 -17.24 -11.46
CA LEU A 299 -4.42 -17.30 -11.60
C LEU A 299 -3.82 -16.05 -12.25
N SER A 300 -4.60 -15.35 -13.07
CA SER A 300 -4.20 -14.10 -13.72
C SER A 300 -4.75 -12.85 -13.04
N ALA A 301 -5.62 -13.00 -12.03
CA ALA A 301 -6.26 -11.92 -11.30
C ALA A 301 -5.86 -11.91 -9.82
N ASN A 302 -6.47 -11.01 -9.06
CA ASN A 302 -6.13 -10.76 -7.67
C ASN A 302 -7.27 -11.16 -6.73
N ILE A 303 -6.92 -11.60 -5.53
CA ILE A 303 -7.86 -11.92 -4.45
C ILE A 303 -7.93 -10.71 -3.53
N LEU A 304 -9.12 -10.14 -3.37
CA LEU A 304 -9.38 -9.04 -2.45
C LEU A 304 -10.04 -9.54 -1.15
N TYR A 305 -9.44 -9.19 -0.03
CA TYR A 305 -10.00 -9.29 1.32
C TYR A 305 -10.45 -7.91 1.78
N GLU A 306 -11.61 -7.85 2.44
CA GLU A 306 -12.13 -6.65 3.11
C GLU A 306 -12.57 -6.97 4.54
N GLY A 307 -12.15 -6.13 5.48
CA GLY A 307 -12.52 -6.16 6.90
C GLY A 307 -12.65 -4.75 7.46
N GLY A 308 -12.77 -4.62 8.78
CA GLY A 308 -12.76 -3.29 9.38
C GLY A 308 -12.71 -3.23 10.90
N PHE A 309 -12.23 -2.09 11.40
CA PHE A 309 -12.20 -1.71 12.81
C PHE A 309 -13.13 -0.54 13.09
N VAL A 310 -13.45 -0.36 14.38
CA VAL A 310 -13.91 0.93 14.91
C VAL A 310 -12.89 1.38 15.95
N LEU A 311 -12.22 2.50 15.69
CA LEU A 311 -11.15 3.04 16.53
C LEU A 311 -11.42 4.51 16.88
N PRO A 312 -11.08 4.98 18.10
CA PRO A 312 -11.09 6.40 18.39
C PRO A 312 -9.96 7.14 17.64
N ALA A 313 -9.97 8.46 17.68
CA ALA A 313 -8.86 9.26 17.18
C ALA A 313 -7.56 8.94 17.92
N GLY A 314 -6.43 8.91 17.19
CA GLY A 314 -5.14 8.53 17.74
C GLY A 314 -4.15 8.11 16.67
N ASN A 315 -2.92 7.85 17.10
CA ASN A 315 -1.86 7.29 16.28
C ASN A 315 -1.72 5.82 16.60
N TYR A 316 -1.80 4.98 15.59
CA TYR A 316 -1.72 3.53 15.71
C TYR A 316 -0.67 2.97 14.76
N HIS A 317 -0.14 1.82 15.12
CA HIS A 317 0.62 0.95 14.24
C HIS A 317 -0.29 -0.19 13.80
N LEU A 318 -0.62 -0.26 12.52
CA LEU A 318 -1.41 -1.33 11.93
C LEU A 318 -0.46 -2.43 11.46
N LYS A 319 -0.75 -3.66 11.85
CA LYS A 319 -0.09 -4.87 11.35
C LYS A 319 -1.12 -5.86 10.86
N VAL A 320 -0.87 -6.49 9.72
CA VAL A 320 -1.63 -7.63 9.23
C VAL A 320 -0.71 -8.80 8.97
N VAL A 321 -1.16 -9.98 9.36
CA VAL A 321 -0.57 -11.27 8.96
C VAL A 321 -1.64 -12.05 8.21
N ALA A 322 -1.32 -12.44 6.98
CA ALA A 322 -2.13 -13.32 6.14
C ALA A 322 -1.43 -14.67 6.00
N ARG A 323 -2.18 -15.77 6.08
CA ARG A 323 -1.68 -17.12 5.78
C ARG A 323 -2.54 -17.80 4.73
N GLU A 324 -1.90 -18.39 3.73
CA GLU A 324 -2.55 -19.30 2.79
C GLU A 324 -2.55 -20.74 3.37
N ASN A 325 -3.72 -21.31 3.64
CA ASN A 325 -3.87 -22.56 4.39
C ASN A 325 -3.62 -23.85 3.57
N GLY A 326 -3.36 -23.75 2.26
CA GLY A 326 -2.96 -24.88 1.42
C GLY A 326 -1.48 -25.22 1.56
N SER A 327 -0.62 -24.21 1.56
CA SER A 327 0.84 -24.34 1.63
C SER A 327 1.47 -23.83 2.93
N GLY A 328 0.75 -23.02 3.72
CA GLY A 328 1.25 -22.42 4.96
C GLY A 328 2.08 -21.15 4.77
N LYS A 329 2.16 -20.62 3.54
CA LYS A 329 2.85 -19.35 3.25
C LYS A 329 2.24 -18.20 4.04
N LEU A 330 3.10 -17.37 4.62
CA LEU A 330 2.75 -16.19 5.42
C LEU A 330 3.15 -14.91 4.70
N GLY A 331 2.29 -13.91 4.77
CA GLY A 331 2.48 -12.55 4.28
C GLY A 331 2.21 -11.56 5.40
N THR A 332 3.05 -10.54 5.56
CA THR A 332 2.92 -9.53 6.62
C THR A 332 2.96 -8.14 5.99
N PHE A 333 2.10 -7.24 6.47
CA PHE A 333 2.13 -5.84 6.10
C PHE A 333 1.96 -4.96 7.34
N GLU A 334 2.71 -3.86 7.39
CA GLU A 334 2.72 -2.93 8.53
C GLU A 334 2.67 -1.49 8.02
N ALA A 335 1.84 -0.66 8.65
CA ALA A 335 1.73 0.75 8.31
C ALA A 335 1.31 1.60 9.51
N PRO A 336 1.76 2.88 9.60
CA PRO A 336 1.17 3.82 10.54
C PRO A 336 -0.29 4.13 10.14
N LEU A 337 -1.16 4.20 11.13
CA LEU A 337 -2.56 4.59 10.98
C LEU A 337 -2.83 5.80 11.87
N VAL A 338 -2.96 6.97 11.24
CA VAL A 338 -3.25 8.23 11.93
C VAL A 338 -4.72 8.56 11.76
N LEU A 339 -5.45 8.53 12.88
CA LEU A 339 -6.86 8.90 12.93
C LEU A 339 -6.97 10.30 13.53
N PRO A 340 -7.36 11.33 12.74
CA PRO A 340 -7.30 12.71 13.16
C PRO A 340 -8.25 12.97 14.33
N LYS A 341 -7.85 13.88 15.23
CA LYS A 341 -8.79 14.39 16.25
C LYS A 341 -9.95 15.09 15.53
N PRO A 342 -11.20 14.77 15.86
CA PRO A 342 -12.35 15.45 15.27
C PRO A 342 -12.27 16.94 15.59
N ASP A 343 -12.02 17.74 14.56
CA ASP A 343 -12.07 19.19 14.62
C ASP A 343 -13.22 19.65 13.73
N ASP A 344 -14.23 20.26 14.34
CA ASP A 344 -15.42 20.75 13.64
C ASP A 344 -15.25 22.20 13.15
N SER A 345 -14.07 22.83 13.36
CA SER A 345 -13.78 24.20 12.92
C SER A 345 -13.50 24.32 11.41
N GLY A 346 -12.98 23.25 10.80
CA GLY A 346 -12.64 23.18 9.37
C GLY A 346 -13.49 22.19 8.57
N LEU A 347 -13.02 21.89 7.36
CA LEU A 347 -13.55 20.80 6.53
C LEU A 347 -12.67 19.56 6.73
N ALA A 348 -13.18 18.58 7.49
CA ALA A 348 -12.50 17.31 7.66
C ALA A 348 -12.84 16.35 6.53
N LEU A 349 -11.88 15.51 6.12
CA LEU A 349 -12.06 14.52 5.06
C LEU A 349 -11.84 13.11 5.60
N SER A 350 -12.55 12.13 5.03
CA SER A 350 -12.18 10.72 5.15
C SER A 350 -10.90 10.42 4.35
N SER A 351 -10.43 9.19 4.44
CA SER A 351 -9.52 8.66 3.40
C SER A 351 -10.19 8.71 2.03
N VAL A 352 -9.40 8.94 0.98
CA VAL A 352 -9.84 8.82 -0.41
C VAL A 352 -9.63 7.39 -0.87
N VAL A 353 -10.72 6.70 -1.19
CA VAL A 353 -10.68 5.34 -1.74
C VAL A 353 -10.79 5.43 -3.25
N VAL A 354 -9.80 4.86 -3.94
CA VAL A 354 -9.80 4.73 -5.40
C VAL A 354 -10.09 3.29 -5.78
N SER A 355 -10.82 3.09 -6.87
CA SER A 355 -11.30 1.78 -7.28
C SER A 355 -11.45 1.69 -8.79
N ASN A 356 -11.28 0.50 -9.34
CA ASN A 356 -11.58 0.14 -10.72
C ASN A 356 -12.81 -0.79 -10.83
N GLU A 357 -13.43 -1.14 -9.70
CA GLU A 357 -14.46 -2.16 -9.63
C GLU A 357 -15.60 -1.79 -8.67
N LEU A 358 -16.84 -1.98 -9.15
CA LEU A 358 -18.03 -1.90 -8.33
C LEU A 358 -18.67 -3.29 -8.26
N GLN A 359 -18.85 -3.80 -7.06
CA GLN A 359 -19.56 -5.06 -6.86
C GLN A 359 -21.05 -4.80 -6.64
N GLU A 360 -21.91 -5.48 -7.38
CA GLU A 360 -23.34 -5.50 -7.04
C GLU A 360 -23.57 -6.42 -5.83
N SER A 361 -24.10 -5.85 -4.75
CA SER A 361 -24.49 -6.61 -3.57
C SER A 361 -25.82 -7.28 -3.84
N ALA A 362 -25.80 -8.57 -4.16
CA ALA A 362 -26.98 -9.43 -4.09
C ALA A 362 -27.42 -9.55 -2.61
N GLY A 363 -28.28 -8.64 -2.16
CA GLY A 363 -28.97 -8.71 -0.86
C GLY A 363 -28.05 -8.68 0.37
N GLY A 364 -27.80 -7.48 0.91
CA GLY A 364 -27.35 -7.30 2.30
C GLY A 364 -26.01 -7.97 2.64
N VAL A 365 -24.91 -7.33 2.24
CA VAL A 365 -23.56 -7.70 2.70
C VAL A 365 -23.54 -7.64 4.22
N LYS A 366 -23.50 -8.81 4.86
CA LYS A 366 -23.16 -8.92 6.28
C LYS A 366 -21.71 -8.49 6.43
N SER A 367 -21.47 -7.22 6.72
CA SER A 367 -20.17 -6.76 7.21
C SER A 367 -19.68 -7.74 8.29
N ARG A 368 -18.48 -8.29 8.12
CA ARG A 368 -17.85 -9.21 9.08
C ARG A 368 -17.34 -8.49 10.33
N ALA A 369 -17.96 -7.37 10.71
CA ALA A 369 -17.71 -6.68 11.96
C ALA A 369 -18.07 -7.59 13.17
N PRO A 370 -17.36 -7.44 14.31
CA PRO A 370 -17.65 -8.20 15.54
C PRO A 370 -19.12 -8.08 15.96
N LYS A 371 -19.70 -9.16 16.49
CA LYS A 371 -21.07 -9.15 17.01
C LYS A 371 -21.16 -8.25 18.26
N GLY A 372 -21.96 -7.19 18.17
CA GLY A 372 -22.41 -6.40 19.32
C GLY A 372 -22.29 -4.89 19.09
N LYS A 373 -23.41 -4.18 19.28
CA LYS A 373 -23.66 -2.74 19.01
C LYS A 373 -23.98 -2.43 17.54
N GLU A 374 -24.88 -1.46 17.34
CA GLU A 374 -25.49 -1.11 16.04
C GLU A 374 -24.47 -1.17 14.90
N ARG A 375 -24.73 -2.06 13.94
CA ARG A 375 -23.89 -2.24 12.75
C ARG A 375 -24.03 -1.00 11.87
N LEU A 376 -23.20 0.02 12.11
CA LEU A 376 -22.93 1.00 11.05
C LEU A 376 -22.38 0.21 9.85
N GLY A 377 -23.07 0.33 8.71
CA GLY A 377 -22.71 -0.37 7.47
C GLY A 377 -21.30 -0.01 7.02
N ASN A 378 -20.68 -0.88 6.21
CA ASN A 378 -19.42 -0.56 5.55
C ASN A 378 -19.61 0.77 4.77
N PRO A 379 -18.83 1.83 5.04
CA PRO A 379 -18.95 3.11 4.33
C PRO A 379 -18.87 2.97 2.80
N LEU A 380 -18.15 1.97 2.31
CA LEU A 380 -18.01 1.70 0.87
C LEU A 380 -19.25 1.10 0.22
N GLN A 381 -20.30 0.77 0.99
CA GLN A 381 -21.57 0.31 0.46
C GLN A 381 -22.45 1.50 0.04
N LEU A 382 -22.54 1.71 -1.26
CA LEU A 382 -23.36 2.72 -1.93
C LEU A 382 -24.68 2.09 -2.42
N GLY A 383 -25.69 2.06 -1.54
CA GLY A 383 -26.98 1.45 -1.87
C GLY A 383 -26.83 -0.04 -2.18
N SER A 384 -27.14 -0.46 -3.41
CA SER A 384 -26.99 -1.86 -3.85
C SER A 384 -25.59 -2.21 -4.36
N ARG A 385 -24.65 -1.25 -4.41
CA ARG A 385 -23.28 -1.46 -4.91
C ARG A 385 -22.26 -1.27 -3.80
N SER A 386 -21.15 -2.00 -3.86
CA SER A 386 -19.98 -1.81 -2.99
C SER A 386 -18.81 -1.33 -3.83
N VAL A 387 -18.12 -0.28 -3.37
CA VAL A 387 -16.86 0.18 -3.95
C VAL A 387 -15.75 -0.71 -3.42
N LEU A 388 -15.02 -1.40 -4.30
CA LEU A 388 -13.90 -2.24 -3.90
C LEU A 388 -12.59 -1.48 -3.99
N PRO A 389 -11.84 -1.31 -2.89
CA PRO A 389 -10.60 -0.55 -2.93
C PRO A 389 -9.55 -1.17 -3.87
N SER A 390 -8.96 -0.34 -4.73
CA SER A 390 -7.78 -0.70 -5.51
C SER A 390 -6.52 -0.44 -4.67
N VAL A 391 -6.15 -1.45 -3.88
CA VAL A 391 -5.03 -1.38 -2.93
C VAL A 391 -3.70 -1.01 -3.61
N THR A 392 -3.46 -1.54 -4.82
CA THR A 392 -2.26 -1.26 -5.61
C THR A 392 -2.29 0.10 -6.32
N ARG A 393 -3.47 0.73 -6.43
CA ARG A 393 -3.71 2.02 -7.12
C ARG A 393 -3.19 2.05 -8.56
N VAL A 394 -3.12 0.88 -9.18
CA VAL A 394 -2.80 0.73 -10.60
C VAL A 394 -4.10 0.51 -11.37
N PHE A 395 -4.20 1.21 -12.49
CA PHE A 395 -5.35 1.21 -13.37
C PHE A 395 -4.90 1.00 -14.81
N ARG A 396 -5.81 0.61 -15.68
CA ARG A 396 -5.61 0.45 -17.12
C ARG A 396 -6.37 1.51 -17.89
N THR A 397 -5.86 1.90 -19.06
CA THR A 397 -6.52 2.90 -19.92
C THR A 397 -7.93 2.50 -20.34
N ASN A 398 -8.29 1.21 -20.36
CA ASN A 398 -9.64 0.75 -20.69
C ASN A 398 -10.60 0.67 -19.49
N GLN A 399 -10.14 1.00 -18.27
CA GLN A 399 -10.96 0.98 -17.05
C GLN A 399 -11.51 2.37 -16.73
N ASN A 400 -12.46 2.39 -15.79
CA ASN A 400 -12.90 3.61 -15.14
C ASN A 400 -12.24 3.70 -13.77
N LEU A 401 -11.82 4.90 -13.38
CA LEU A 401 -11.38 5.24 -12.04
C LEU A 401 -12.59 5.75 -11.25
N TYR A 402 -12.98 5.00 -10.23
CA TYR A 402 -13.94 5.44 -9.22
C TYR A 402 -13.20 6.07 -8.05
N VAL A 403 -13.62 7.25 -7.63
CA VAL A 403 -13.07 7.97 -6.47
C VAL A 403 -14.20 8.16 -5.46
N TYR A 404 -14.00 7.63 -4.25
CA TYR A 404 -14.94 7.72 -3.15
C TYR A 404 -14.29 8.41 -1.94
N LEU A 405 -14.99 9.39 -1.37
CA LEU A 405 -14.62 10.01 -0.09
C LEU A 405 -15.85 10.63 0.58
N GLU A 406 -15.72 10.91 1.88
CA GLU A 406 -16.69 11.64 2.67
C GLU A 406 -16.05 12.94 3.20
N SER A 407 -16.83 14.01 3.23
CA SER A 407 -16.45 15.27 3.87
C SER A 407 -17.35 15.57 5.05
N TYR A 408 -16.76 16.10 6.12
CA TYR A 408 -17.45 16.43 7.37
C TYR A 408 -17.20 17.90 7.72
N ALA A 409 -18.27 18.66 7.86
CA ALA A 409 -18.22 20.07 8.24
C ALA A 409 -19.04 20.29 9.51
N GLY A 410 -18.50 21.03 10.49
CA GLY A 410 -19.32 21.54 11.60
C GLY A 410 -20.44 22.44 11.07
N LYS A 411 -21.58 22.53 11.78
CA LYS A 411 -22.67 23.47 11.41
C LYS A 411 -22.07 24.87 11.20
N ALA A 412 -22.40 25.52 10.09
CA ALA A 412 -22.03 26.91 9.89
C ALA A 412 -22.57 27.73 11.08
N GLY A 413 -21.67 28.34 11.85
CA GLY A 413 -22.08 29.36 12.80
C GLY A 413 -22.73 30.48 12.01
N ALA A 414 -23.84 31.04 12.51
CA ALA A 414 -24.36 32.29 11.96
C ALA A 414 -23.20 33.28 11.93
N ALA A 415 -22.74 33.65 10.73
CA ALA A 415 -21.62 34.55 10.58
C ALA A 415 -21.88 35.78 11.44
N GLN A 416 -21.04 36.02 12.44
CA GLN A 416 -20.99 37.31 13.11
C GLN A 416 -20.69 38.32 12.03
N GLY A 417 -21.67 39.18 11.74
CA GLY A 417 -21.56 40.24 10.76
C GLY A 417 -20.36 41.13 11.10
N ALA A 418 -19.25 40.91 10.41
CA ALA A 418 -18.25 41.94 10.23
C ALA A 418 -18.88 42.98 9.30
N GLY A 419 -19.06 44.20 9.83
CA GLY A 419 -19.78 45.28 9.19
C GLY A 419 -19.26 45.56 7.78
N ALA A 420 -20.15 45.41 6.80
CA ALA A 420 -20.02 46.03 5.50
C ALA A 420 -21.17 47.04 5.40
N GLU A 421 -20.90 48.28 5.80
CA GLU A 421 -21.73 49.40 5.38
C GLU A 421 -21.62 49.55 3.85
N GLY A 422 -22.78 49.54 3.20
CA GLY A 422 -23.01 50.29 1.96
C GLY A 422 -22.34 49.77 0.69
N THR A 423 -23.00 48.85 -0.01
CA THR A 423 -23.54 49.10 -1.36
C THR A 423 -24.29 47.86 -1.87
N SER A 424 -25.56 48.05 -2.23
CA SER A 424 -26.42 47.03 -2.83
C SER A 424 -25.86 46.56 -4.18
N GLY A 425 -25.13 45.45 -4.18
CA GLY A 425 -24.84 44.62 -5.34
C GLY A 425 -25.74 43.39 -5.33
N ASN A 426 -26.79 43.39 -6.15
CA ASN A 426 -27.73 42.28 -6.33
C ASN A 426 -27.02 41.07 -6.97
N GLY A 427 -27.03 39.89 -6.34
CA GLY A 427 -27.04 38.62 -7.08
C GLY A 427 -26.15 37.43 -6.66
N SER A 428 -25.10 37.57 -5.84
CA SER A 428 -24.13 36.46 -5.63
C SER A 428 -24.06 35.87 -4.21
N ALA A 429 -24.26 36.67 -3.16
CA ALA A 429 -24.07 36.21 -1.78
C ALA A 429 -25.14 35.21 -1.29
N GLY A 430 -26.40 35.36 -1.74
CA GLY A 430 -27.49 34.44 -1.39
C GLY A 430 -27.44 33.09 -2.12
N ALA A 431 -26.76 33.01 -3.26
CA ALA A 431 -26.63 31.77 -4.04
C ALA A 431 -25.58 30.83 -3.41
N LEU A 432 -24.47 31.36 -2.90
CA LEU A 432 -23.40 30.60 -2.25
C LEU A 432 -23.85 29.89 -0.97
N ALA A 433 -24.79 30.49 -0.22
CA ALA A 433 -25.34 29.93 1.02
C ALA A 433 -26.19 28.67 0.83
N SER A 434 -26.54 28.31 -0.41
CA SER A 434 -27.35 27.12 -0.76
C SER A 434 -26.61 26.09 -1.62
N LEU A 435 -25.34 26.33 -1.97
CA LEU A 435 -24.57 25.39 -2.79
C LEU A 435 -24.13 24.18 -1.96
N PRO A 436 -24.37 22.95 -2.44
CA PRO A 436 -23.87 21.75 -1.78
C PRO A 436 -22.33 21.68 -1.83
N PRO A 437 -21.69 20.97 -0.87
CA PRO A 437 -20.27 20.66 -0.97
C PRO A 437 -19.94 19.97 -2.30
N SER A 438 -18.77 20.26 -2.87
CA SER A 438 -18.35 19.69 -4.16
C SER A 438 -16.89 19.27 -4.15
N ALA A 439 -16.54 18.33 -5.02
CA ALA A 439 -15.18 17.83 -5.19
C ALA A 439 -14.67 18.03 -6.63
N ALA A 440 -13.45 18.49 -6.80
CA ALA A 440 -12.76 18.57 -8.09
C ALA A 440 -11.49 17.71 -8.05
N LEU A 441 -11.21 16.99 -9.14
CA LEU A 441 -10.05 16.13 -9.28
C LEU A 441 -9.04 16.80 -10.22
N VAL A 442 -7.82 17.01 -9.75
CA VAL A 442 -6.72 17.56 -10.55
C VAL A 442 -5.63 16.51 -10.68
N PHE A 443 -5.25 16.16 -11.91
CA PHE A 443 -4.22 15.17 -12.18
C PHE A 443 -2.91 15.85 -12.53
N PHE A 444 -1.85 15.48 -11.82
CA PHE A 444 -0.49 15.96 -12.07
C PHE A 444 0.40 14.83 -12.58
N ARG A 445 1.30 15.15 -13.51
CA ARG A 445 2.38 14.27 -13.98
C ARG A 445 3.68 15.06 -14.01
N GLY A 446 4.69 14.61 -13.26
CA GLY A 446 5.96 15.33 -13.15
C GLY A 446 5.80 16.77 -12.62
N GLY A 447 4.84 17.00 -11.71
CA GLY A 447 4.52 18.34 -11.18
C GLY A 447 3.65 19.21 -12.08
N VAL A 448 3.40 18.82 -13.33
CA VAL A 448 2.57 19.57 -14.28
C VAL A 448 1.14 19.07 -14.25
N LYS A 449 0.17 19.99 -14.18
CA LYS A 449 -1.26 19.66 -14.32
C LYS A 449 -1.55 19.18 -15.74
N ILE A 450 -2.05 17.96 -15.88
CA ILE A 450 -2.38 17.36 -17.19
C ILE A 450 -3.89 17.28 -17.45
N SER A 451 -4.70 17.23 -16.41
CA SER A 451 -6.16 17.13 -16.53
C SER A 451 -6.84 17.63 -15.25
N GLU A 452 -8.09 18.05 -15.40
CA GLU A 452 -8.99 18.40 -14.30
C GLU A 452 -10.40 17.90 -14.63
N ALA A 453 -11.11 17.44 -13.60
CA ALA A 453 -12.49 17.00 -13.71
C ALA A 453 -13.30 17.53 -12.51
N GLY A 454 -14.53 17.98 -12.77
CA GLY A 454 -15.42 18.56 -11.76
C GLY A 454 -15.69 20.05 -11.97
N PRO A 455 -16.31 20.74 -10.99
CA PRO A 455 -16.69 20.22 -9.67
C PRO A 455 -17.84 19.20 -9.75
N PHE A 456 -17.73 18.13 -8.96
CA PHE A 456 -18.75 17.11 -8.76
C PHE A 456 -19.49 17.38 -7.45
N THR A 457 -20.82 17.47 -7.52
CA THR A 457 -21.65 17.72 -6.34
C THR A 457 -21.64 16.53 -5.38
N GLY A 458 -21.29 16.77 -4.13
CA GLY A 458 -21.42 15.81 -3.04
C GLY A 458 -22.87 15.61 -2.63
N LYS A 459 -23.23 14.39 -2.24
CA LYS A 459 -24.56 14.05 -1.75
C LYS A 459 -24.59 14.23 -0.23
N PRO A 460 -25.32 15.24 0.30
CA PRO A 460 -25.44 15.41 1.74
C PRO A 460 -26.21 14.23 2.35
N GLU A 461 -25.70 13.70 3.46
CA GLU A 461 -26.37 12.66 4.24
C GLU A 461 -26.95 13.31 5.50
N SER A 462 -28.27 13.51 5.52
CA SER A 462 -28.96 14.19 6.63
C SER A 462 -29.43 13.18 7.67
N GLY A 463 -28.71 13.06 8.79
CA GLY A 463 -29.19 12.39 9.99
C GLY A 463 -29.81 13.41 10.95
N SER A 464 -31.05 13.20 11.43
CA SER A 464 -31.77 14.18 12.27
C SER A 464 -31.12 14.50 13.64
N LYS A 465 -30.01 13.83 13.98
CA LYS A 465 -29.21 14.03 15.20
C LYS A 465 -27.74 14.42 14.95
N ALA A 466 -27.30 14.59 13.71
CA ALA A 466 -25.88 14.83 13.41
C ALA A 466 -25.44 16.26 13.78
N LYS A 467 -24.35 16.37 14.56
CA LYS A 467 -23.72 17.65 14.91
C LYS A 467 -22.93 18.27 13.75
N ALA A 468 -22.50 17.45 12.78
CA ALA A 468 -21.76 17.83 11.59
C ALA A 468 -22.55 17.45 10.32
N LEU A 469 -22.47 18.30 9.29
CA LEU A 469 -22.94 18.02 7.94
C LEU A 469 -21.97 17.04 7.27
N LYS A 470 -22.46 15.86 6.90
CA LYS A 470 -21.73 14.84 6.15
C LYS A 470 -22.13 14.94 4.67
N ALA A 471 -21.17 14.90 3.76
CA ALA A 471 -21.43 14.74 2.33
C ALA A 471 -20.57 13.61 1.74
N VAL A 472 -21.20 12.78 0.91
CA VAL A 472 -20.57 11.67 0.20
C VAL A 472 -20.23 12.10 -1.22
N HIS A 473 -18.97 11.94 -1.62
CA HIS A 473 -18.49 12.24 -2.96
C HIS A 473 -18.14 10.92 -3.65
N PHE A 474 -18.77 10.67 -4.80
CA PHE A 474 -18.48 9.51 -5.63
C PHE A 474 -18.35 9.98 -7.08
N VAL A 475 -17.17 9.80 -7.65
CA VAL A 475 -16.80 10.31 -8.97
C VAL A 475 -16.32 9.16 -9.84
N GLU A 476 -16.73 9.15 -11.11
CA GLU A 476 -16.29 8.19 -12.11
C GLU A 476 -15.53 8.91 -13.23
N ILE A 477 -14.28 8.51 -13.47
CA ILE A 477 -13.39 9.07 -14.49
C ILE A 477 -12.98 7.98 -15.47
N PRO A 478 -13.43 8.04 -16.74
CA PRO A 478 -12.96 7.13 -17.78
C PRO A 478 -11.48 7.39 -18.11
N LEU A 479 -10.65 6.34 -18.10
CA LEU A 479 -9.19 6.48 -18.24
C LEU A 479 -8.66 6.40 -19.68
N GLN A 480 -9.54 6.28 -20.68
CA GLN A 480 -9.14 6.02 -22.08
C GLN A 480 -8.31 7.15 -22.68
N LYS A 481 -8.50 8.39 -22.19
CA LYS A 481 -7.78 9.58 -22.65
C LYS A 481 -6.50 9.86 -21.85
N PHE A 482 -6.25 9.11 -20.78
CA PHE A 482 -5.05 9.31 -19.96
C PHE A 482 -3.88 8.55 -20.58
N PRO A 483 -2.76 9.22 -20.89
CA PRO A 483 -1.56 8.52 -21.31
C PRO A 483 -1.07 7.57 -20.21
N PRO A 484 -0.44 6.43 -20.53
CA PRO A 484 0.21 5.62 -19.52
C PRO A 484 1.29 6.39 -18.76
N GLY A 485 1.38 6.17 -17.45
CA GLY A 485 2.32 6.83 -16.56
C GLY A 485 1.87 6.88 -15.11
N ARG A 486 2.74 7.44 -14.25
CA ARG A 486 2.44 7.75 -12.85
C ARG A 486 1.83 9.14 -12.73
N TYR A 487 0.81 9.26 -11.90
CA TYR A 487 0.06 10.47 -11.65
C TYR A 487 -0.06 10.74 -10.15
N LEU A 488 -0.13 12.01 -9.79
CA LEU A 488 -0.58 12.45 -8.49
C LEU A 488 -1.95 13.09 -8.66
N MET A 489 -3.00 12.42 -8.18
CA MET A 489 -4.36 12.94 -8.20
C MET A 489 -4.61 13.76 -6.95
N GLN A 490 -4.88 15.06 -7.09
CA GLN A 490 -5.33 15.92 -6.00
C GLN A 490 -6.85 16.01 -6.02
N VAL A 491 -7.49 15.59 -4.93
CA VAL A 491 -8.91 15.77 -4.69
C VAL A 491 -9.07 17.06 -3.89
N ASN A 492 -9.70 18.08 -4.48
CA ASN A 492 -10.06 19.32 -3.81
C ASN A 492 -11.53 19.27 -3.42
N VAL A 493 -11.85 19.45 -2.14
CA VAL A 493 -13.24 19.53 -1.66
C VAL A 493 -13.50 20.95 -1.19
N LEU A 494 -14.62 21.51 -1.66
CA LEU A 494 -15.10 22.84 -1.31
C LEU A 494 -16.45 22.74 -0.63
N ASP A 495 -16.62 23.46 0.46
CA ASP A 495 -17.88 23.68 1.18
C ASP A 495 -18.22 25.18 1.15
N PRO A 496 -18.89 25.66 0.08
CA PRO A 496 -19.15 27.09 -0.11
C PRO A 496 -19.95 27.75 1.03
N PRO A 497 -21.00 27.13 1.62
CA PRO A 497 -21.75 27.72 2.72
C PRO A 497 -20.92 28.00 3.98
N GLY A 498 -19.88 27.19 4.21
CA GLY A 498 -18.98 27.33 5.35
C GLY A 498 -17.71 28.14 5.07
N ASP A 499 -17.48 28.55 3.81
CA ASP A 499 -16.21 29.07 3.30
C ASP A 499 -15.01 28.18 3.67
N ARG A 500 -15.14 26.86 3.44
CA ARG A 500 -14.11 25.88 3.82
C ARG A 500 -13.64 25.09 2.60
N ALA A 501 -12.35 24.75 2.62
CA ALA A 501 -11.72 23.91 1.61
C ALA A 501 -10.77 22.93 2.26
N ALA A 502 -10.63 21.75 1.65
CA ALA A 502 -9.64 20.74 2.02
C ALA A 502 -9.17 20.01 0.77
N PHE A 503 -7.96 19.45 0.81
CA PHE A 503 -7.47 18.63 -0.30
C PHE A 503 -6.67 17.43 0.18
N VAL A 504 -6.67 16.38 -0.63
CA VAL A 504 -5.87 15.17 -0.43
C VAL A 504 -5.19 14.80 -1.74
N ARG A 505 -3.98 14.27 -1.67
CA ARG A 505 -3.23 13.78 -2.84
C ARG A 505 -3.11 12.26 -2.79
N VAL A 506 -3.43 11.60 -3.89
CA VAL A 506 -3.41 10.15 -4.04
C VAL A 506 -2.54 9.80 -5.24
N PRO A 507 -1.42 9.07 -5.06
CA PRO A 507 -0.64 8.56 -6.19
C PRO A 507 -1.42 7.43 -6.87
N ILE A 508 -1.47 7.46 -8.21
CA ILE A 508 -2.10 6.44 -9.06
C ILE A 508 -1.28 6.20 -10.32
N ALA A 509 -1.31 5.00 -10.89
CA ALA A 509 -0.64 4.68 -12.15
C ALA A 509 -1.67 4.21 -13.15
N ILE A 510 -1.45 4.62 -14.39
CA ILE A 510 -2.27 4.22 -15.51
C ILE A 510 -1.36 3.46 -16.48
N THR A 511 -1.78 2.26 -16.84
CA THR A 511 -1.08 1.34 -17.74
C THR A 511 -1.86 1.15 -19.02
N ARG A 512 -1.19 0.68 -20.07
CA ARG A 512 -1.89 0.32 -21.31
C ARG A 512 -2.85 -0.83 -21.04
N ALA A 513 -4.03 -0.78 -21.65
CA ALA A 513 -4.89 -1.94 -21.74
C ALA A 513 -4.11 -3.11 -22.36
N GLN A 514 -4.22 -4.30 -21.76
CA GLN A 514 -3.69 -5.52 -22.36
C GLN A 514 -4.56 -5.90 -23.57
N LEU A 515 -3.93 -6.10 -24.73
CA LEU A 515 -4.63 -6.52 -25.94
C LEU A 515 -5.20 -7.93 -25.73
N LYS A 516 -6.49 -8.13 -26.03
CA LYS A 516 -7.07 -9.48 -26.11
C LYS A 516 -6.42 -10.20 -27.29
N THR A 517 -5.48 -11.10 -27.03
CA THR A 517 -5.05 -12.07 -28.05
C THR A 517 -6.22 -13.02 -28.29
N VAL A 518 -7.03 -12.72 -29.30
CA VAL A 518 -8.00 -13.69 -29.82
C VAL A 518 -7.16 -14.82 -30.40
N ALA A 519 -7.16 -15.98 -29.74
CA ALA A 519 -6.69 -17.20 -30.36
C ALA A 519 -7.60 -17.51 -31.55
N GLY A 520 -7.24 -16.94 -32.72
CA GLY A 520 -7.93 -17.19 -33.96
C GLY A 520 -7.78 -18.66 -34.33
N SER A 521 -8.90 -19.37 -34.40
CA SER A 521 -8.98 -20.68 -35.02
C SER A 521 -8.68 -20.55 -36.52
N ALA A 522 -7.40 -20.56 -36.90
CA ALA A 522 -6.98 -20.84 -38.27
C ALA A 522 -6.99 -22.36 -38.49
N GLY A 523 -8.18 -22.96 -38.39
CA GLY A 523 -8.47 -24.32 -38.83
C GLY A 523 -9.17 -24.26 -40.19
N GLY A 524 -8.38 -24.23 -41.26
CA GLY A 524 -8.87 -24.22 -42.63
C GLY A 524 -7.83 -24.83 -43.55
N ALA A 525 -7.71 -26.15 -43.47
CA ALA A 525 -6.80 -26.96 -44.26
C ALA A 525 -7.05 -26.79 -45.76
N ALA A 526 -5.98 -26.48 -46.49
CA ALA A 526 -5.88 -26.78 -47.90
C ALA A 526 -5.81 -28.30 -48.09
N SER A 527 -6.82 -28.90 -48.71
CA SER A 527 -6.71 -30.13 -49.47
C SER A 527 -7.92 -30.32 -50.39
N ARG A 528 -7.81 -29.87 -51.64
CA ARG A 528 -8.01 -30.67 -52.86
C ARG A 528 -7.54 -29.90 -54.07
#